data_AF-A0A496UC38-F1
#
_entry.id   AF-A0A496UC38-F1
#
_cell.length_a   1.000
_cell.length_b   1.000
_cell.length_c   1.000
_cell.angle_alpha   90.00
_cell.angle_beta   90.00
_cell.angle_gamma   90.00
#
_symmetry.space_group_name_H-M   'P 1'
#
loop_
_entity.id
_entity.type
_entity.pdbx_description
1 polymer ?
#
loop_
_entity_poly.entity_id
_entity_poly.type
_entity_poly.pdbx_seq_one_letter_code
_entity_poly.pdbx_strand_id
1 'polypeptide(L)'
;AMTDKYDSQVHSTPFRNVTLAMKEALGVIGIVAPEEAGLLGLISTIMPAIAMGNRVVFVPSQQYALLATDFYQVLNTSDLPGGVINIVTGIQEELTIELAKHYDIEGLWYWGTAEGSTLVETEAAATMKRTWVNYGRYHDWEDPVQGEGEVFLRKATEIKNIWIPYGE
;
A
#
# COMPACT_ATOMS: atom_id res chain seq x y z
N ALA A 1 -2.50 -7.09 -13.69
CA ALA A 1 -3.42 -8.20 -14.04
C ALA A 1 -4.21 -8.78 -12.85
N MET A 2 -3.90 -8.41 -11.58
CA MET A 2 -4.49 -9.05 -10.39
C MET A 2 -5.76 -8.39 -9.85
N THR A 3 -6.19 -7.25 -10.42
CA THR A 3 -7.35 -6.45 -9.97
C THR A 3 -8.63 -7.27 -9.79
N ASP A 4 -8.85 -8.27 -10.64
CA ASP A 4 -10.04 -9.14 -10.66
C ASP A 4 -9.70 -10.63 -10.43
N LYS A 5 -8.46 -10.95 -10.05
CA LYS A 5 -7.95 -12.33 -9.99
C LYS A 5 -7.25 -12.67 -8.66
N TYR A 6 -7.33 -11.79 -7.67
CA TYR A 6 -6.79 -12.05 -6.34
C TYR A 6 -7.82 -12.78 -5.46
N ASP A 7 -8.06 -14.06 -5.77
CA ASP A 7 -9.18 -14.82 -5.25
C ASP A 7 -9.20 -14.98 -3.73
N SER A 8 -10.42 -14.93 -3.17
CA SER A 8 -10.70 -15.21 -1.76
C SER A 8 -10.70 -16.70 -1.46
N GLN A 9 -10.71 -17.08 -0.18
CA GLN A 9 -10.65 -18.48 0.23
C GLN A 9 -11.93 -18.92 0.95
N VAL A 10 -12.29 -20.19 0.83
CA VAL A 10 -13.40 -20.81 1.57
C VAL A 10 -12.83 -21.84 2.53
N HIS A 11 -13.21 -21.75 3.80
CA HIS A 11 -12.79 -22.68 4.84
C HIS A 11 -14.00 -23.47 5.35
N SER A 12 -13.87 -24.80 5.33
CA SER A 12 -14.80 -25.69 6.03
C SER A 12 -14.60 -25.56 7.53
N THR A 13 -15.69 -25.62 8.29
CA THR A 13 -15.66 -25.58 9.75
C THR A 13 -16.31 -26.84 10.33
N PRO A 14 -16.13 -27.11 11.64
CA PRO A 14 -16.85 -28.20 12.30
C PRO A 14 -18.37 -27.98 12.47
N PHE A 15 -18.89 -26.82 12.08
CA PHE A 15 -20.29 -26.45 12.24
C PHE A 15 -21.00 -26.45 10.87
N ARG A 16 -22.34 -26.33 10.88
CA ARG A 16 -23.15 -26.25 9.64
C ARG A 16 -23.06 -24.88 8.97
N ASN A 17 -21.83 -24.43 8.69
CA ASN A 17 -21.51 -23.20 8.00
C ASN A 17 -20.19 -23.35 7.22
N VAL A 18 -19.94 -22.40 6.33
CA VAL A 18 -18.60 -22.17 5.76
C VAL A 18 -18.15 -20.77 6.11
N THR A 19 -16.84 -20.59 6.20
CA THR A 19 -16.22 -19.27 6.40
C THR A 19 -15.59 -18.82 5.09
N LEU A 20 -16.13 -17.74 4.52
CA LEU A 20 -15.56 -17.06 3.36
C LEU A 20 -14.54 -16.03 3.85
N ALA A 21 -13.25 -16.29 3.62
CA ALA A 21 -12.17 -15.36 3.89
C ALA A 21 -12.04 -14.38 2.71
N MET A 22 -12.91 -13.37 2.70
CA MET A 22 -12.99 -12.37 1.65
C MET A 22 -11.84 -11.37 1.78
N LYS A 23 -11.21 -11.04 0.66
CA LYS A 23 -10.20 -9.97 0.58
C LYS A 23 -10.88 -8.64 0.32
N GLU A 24 -10.62 -7.66 1.17
CA GLU A 24 -11.12 -6.29 1.03
C GLU A 24 -9.96 -5.28 1.04
N ALA A 25 -10.19 -4.12 0.41
CA ALA A 25 -9.25 -3.00 0.45
C ALA A 25 -9.06 -2.51 1.90
N LEU A 26 -7.87 -1.99 2.21
CA LEU A 26 -7.64 -1.31 3.48
C LEU A 26 -8.36 0.03 3.57
N GLY A 27 -8.35 0.81 2.49
CA GLY A 27 -8.87 2.17 2.49
C GLY A 27 -7.92 3.13 1.81
N VAL A 28 -7.37 4.07 2.57
CA VAL A 28 -6.29 4.99 2.21
C VAL A 28 -4.95 4.41 2.66
N ILE A 29 -4.00 4.37 1.73
CA ILE A 29 -2.62 3.98 2.01
C ILE A 29 -1.71 5.19 1.78
N GLY A 30 -0.99 5.60 2.81
CA GLY A 30 0.17 6.48 2.69
C GLY A 30 1.37 5.68 2.20
N ILE A 31 2.10 6.19 1.21
CA ILE A 31 3.29 5.53 0.67
C ILE A 31 4.41 6.56 0.60
N VAL A 32 5.51 6.27 1.29
CA VAL A 32 6.74 7.05 1.25
C VAL A 32 7.76 6.28 0.41
N ALA A 33 8.14 6.90 -0.70
CA ALA A 33 8.90 6.27 -1.78
C ALA A 33 10.34 5.91 -1.38
N PRO A 34 10.92 4.87 -2.02
CA PRO A 34 12.33 4.54 -1.86
C PRO A 34 13.22 5.62 -2.48
N GLU A 35 14.44 5.76 -1.96
CA GLU A 35 15.45 6.69 -2.50
C GLU A 35 16.29 6.06 -3.62
N GLU A 36 16.20 4.75 -3.82
CA GLU A 36 17.00 4.01 -4.79
C GLU A 36 16.28 3.71 -6.11
N ALA A 37 14.94 3.75 -6.12
CA ALA A 37 14.14 3.33 -7.27
C ALA A 37 13.09 4.38 -7.65
N GLY A 38 13.48 5.31 -8.54
CA GLY A 38 12.67 6.46 -8.97
C GLY A 38 11.27 6.11 -9.50
N LEU A 39 11.10 6.02 -10.83
CA LEU A 39 9.79 5.71 -11.40
C LEU A 39 9.36 4.25 -11.12
N LEU A 40 10.31 3.32 -11.09
CA LEU A 40 10.02 1.90 -10.83
C LEU A 40 9.43 1.70 -9.43
N GLY A 41 10.07 2.23 -8.37
CA GLY A 41 9.56 2.12 -7.01
C GLY A 41 8.20 2.80 -6.82
N LEU A 42 7.97 3.93 -7.51
CA LEU A 42 6.66 4.57 -7.58
C LEU A 42 5.60 3.63 -8.16
N ILE A 43 5.83 3.06 -9.33
CA ILE A 43 4.85 2.19 -10.00
C ILE A 43 4.63 0.90 -9.20
N SER A 44 5.72 0.26 -8.76
CA SER A 44 5.71 -0.99 -7.98
C SER A 44 4.93 -0.87 -6.67
N THR A 45 4.89 0.30 -6.05
CA THR A 45 4.13 0.51 -4.81
C THR A 45 2.69 0.96 -5.08
N ILE A 46 2.47 1.92 -5.97
CA ILE A 46 1.14 2.50 -6.19
C ILE A 46 0.22 1.51 -6.92
N MET A 47 0.70 0.85 -7.97
CA MET A 47 -0.14 0.01 -8.83
C MET A 47 -0.82 -1.15 -8.09
N PRO A 48 -0.12 -1.97 -7.28
CA PRO A 48 -0.79 -3.04 -6.53
C PRO A 48 -1.77 -2.49 -5.47
N ALA A 49 -1.48 -1.33 -4.87
CA ALA A 49 -2.39 -0.71 -3.90
C ALA A 49 -3.73 -0.34 -4.54
N ILE A 50 -3.70 0.38 -5.66
CA ILE A 50 -4.94 0.77 -6.36
C ILE A 50 -5.63 -0.42 -7.05
N ALA A 51 -4.87 -1.43 -7.48
CA ALA A 51 -5.43 -2.64 -8.06
C ALA A 51 -6.30 -3.41 -7.05
N MET A 52 -5.98 -3.31 -5.75
CA MET A 52 -6.78 -3.89 -4.67
C MET A 52 -7.89 -2.96 -4.17
N GLY A 53 -8.13 -1.82 -4.83
CA GLY A 53 -9.21 -0.88 -4.51
C GLY A 53 -8.86 0.18 -3.46
N ASN A 54 -7.59 0.38 -3.14
CA ASN A 54 -7.16 1.42 -2.21
C ASN A 54 -7.00 2.77 -2.90
N ARG A 55 -7.12 3.85 -2.12
CA ARG A 55 -6.64 5.18 -2.52
C ARG A 55 -5.24 5.39 -1.97
N VAL A 56 -4.42 6.16 -2.67
CA VAL A 56 -3.02 6.36 -2.31
C VAL A 56 -2.70 7.83 -2.12
N VAL A 57 -1.97 8.13 -1.04
CA VAL A 57 -1.23 9.39 -0.86
C VAL A 57 0.26 9.05 -0.93
N PHE A 58 0.90 9.44 -2.02
CA PHE A 58 2.28 9.09 -2.32
C PHE A 58 3.21 10.29 -2.10
N VAL A 59 4.26 10.08 -1.33
CA VAL A 59 5.35 11.05 -1.11
C VAL A 59 6.59 10.55 -1.84
N PRO A 60 6.98 11.16 -2.97
CA PRO A 60 8.15 10.76 -3.73
C PRO A 60 9.44 11.07 -2.97
N SER A 61 10.52 10.37 -3.33
CA SER A 61 11.87 10.75 -2.91
C SER A 61 12.19 12.13 -3.47
N GLN A 62 12.86 12.98 -2.67
CA GLN A 62 13.24 14.32 -3.08
C GLN A 62 14.15 14.31 -4.32
N GLN A 63 14.99 13.28 -4.46
CA GLN A 63 15.88 13.10 -5.60
C GLN A 63 15.11 12.82 -6.90
N TYR A 64 13.97 12.14 -6.81
CA TYR A 64 13.17 11.69 -7.96
C TYR A 64 11.81 12.37 -8.07
N ALA A 65 11.59 13.47 -7.32
CA ALA A 65 10.31 14.15 -7.26
C ALA A 65 9.80 14.59 -8.66
N LEU A 66 10.71 14.99 -9.56
CA LEU A 66 10.34 15.41 -10.91
C LEU A 66 9.78 14.26 -11.77
N LEU A 67 10.25 13.02 -11.56
CA LEU A 67 9.68 11.86 -12.24
C LEU A 67 8.23 11.63 -11.79
N ALA A 68 7.95 11.85 -10.51
CA ALA A 68 6.59 11.75 -9.99
C ALA A 68 5.68 12.86 -10.54
N THR A 69 6.20 14.07 -10.75
CA THR A 69 5.41 15.16 -11.35
C THR A 69 5.11 14.95 -12.83
N ASP A 70 6.05 14.38 -13.60
CA ASP A 70 5.81 14.04 -15.01
C ASP A 70 4.72 12.96 -15.13
N PHE A 71 4.68 12.03 -14.17
CA PHE A 71 3.66 10.99 -14.11
C PHE A 71 2.23 11.53 -13.95
N TYR A 72 2.04 12.79 -13.52
CA TYR A 72 0.72 13.43 -13.46
C TYR A 72 0.03 13.44 -14.82
N GLN A 73 0.79 13.66 -15.89
CA GLN A 73 0.24 13.69 -17.25
C GLN A 73 -0.26 12.31 -17.67
N VAL A 74 0.45 11.24 -17.28
CA VAL A 74 0.04 9.85 -17.52
C VAL A 74 -1.26 9.55 -16.78
N LEU A 75 -1.34 9.89 -15.50
CA LEU A 75 -2.54 9.69 -14.68
C LEU A 75 -3.75 10.44 -15.23
N ASN A 76 -3.55 11.71 -15.61
CA ASN A 76 -4.61 12.56 -16.17
C ASN A 76 -5.12 12.05 -17.53
N THR A 77 -4.23 11.48 -18.34
CA THR A 77 -4.60 10.92 -19.66
C THR A 77 -5.24 9.53 -19.56
N SER A 78 -5.12 8.88 -18.40
CA SER A 78 -5.63 7.51 -18.16
C SER A 78 -7.03 7.48 -17.55
N ASP A 79 -7.73 8.62 -17.49
CA ASP A 79 -9.08 8.76 -16.91
C ASP A 79 -9.18 8.23 -15.45
N LEU A 80 -8.11 8.41 -14.67
CA LEU A 80 -8.12 8.00 -13.28
C LEU A 80 -9.17 8.84 -12.50
N PRO A 81 -10.08 8.21 -11.73
CA PRO A 81 -11.00 8.95 -10.89
C PRO A 81 -10.25 9.85 -9.90
N GLY A 82 -10.76 11.08 -9.72
CA GLY A 82 -10.16 12.04 -8.80
C GLY A 82 -10.03 11.47 -7.38
N GLY A 83 -8.84 11.63 -6.78
CA GLY A 83 -8.55 11.19 -5.41
C GLY A 83 -8.04 9.76 -5.27
N VAL A 84 -7.99 8.95 -6.34
CA VAL A 84 -7.46 7.57 -6.28
C VAL A 84 -5.93 7.56 -6.06
N ILE A 85 -5.20 8.39 -6.79
CA ILE A 85 -3.76 8.62 -6.58
C ILE A 85 -3.56 10.11 -6.33
N ASN A 86 -2.94 10.44 -5.21
CA ASN A 86 -2.57 11.80 -4.82
C ASN A 86 -1.07 11.81 -4.56
N ILE A 87 -0.32 12.71 -5.19
CA ILE A 87 1.13 12.80 -5.04
C ILE A 87 1.46 14.13 -4.38
N VAL A 88 2.23 14.07 -3.28
CA VAL A 88 2.60 15.22 -2.47
C VAL A 88 4.11 15.32 -2.39
N THR A 89 4.70 16.28 -3.11
CA THR A 89 6.14 16.56 -3.09
C THR A 89 6.49 17.49 -1.93
N GLY A 90 7.59 17.24 -1.24
CA GLY A 90 8.08 18.10 -0.15
C GLY A 90 9.22 17.43 0.62
N ILE A 91 9.49 17.93 1.83
CA ILE A 91 10.46 17.31 2.74
C ILE A 91 9.89 15.98 3.22
N GLN A 92 10.51 14.87 2.82
CA GLN A 92 9.99 13.52 3.01
C GLN A 92 9.82 13.19 4.50
N GLU A 93 10.76 13.60 5.35
CA GLU A 93 10.74 13.34 6.79
C GLU A 93 9.54 14.02 7.47
N GLU A 94 9.25 15.27 7.13
CA GLU A 94 8.13 16.03 7.68
C GLU A 94 6.80 15.41 7.27
N LEU A 95 6.66 15.09 5.96
CA LEU A 95 5.46 14.46 5.42
C LEU A 95 5.25 13.05 5.99
N THR A 96 6.32 12.29 6.22
CA THR A 96 6.25 10.94 6.80
C THR A 96 5.66 10.97 8.22
N ILE A 97 6.10 11.92 9.06
CA ILE A 97 5.57 12.09 10.41
C ILE A 97 4.08 12.39 10.37
N GLU A 98 3.66 13.30 9.48
CA GLU A 98 2.25 13.67 9.36
C GLU A 98 1.39 12.49 8.90
N LEU A 99 1.83 11.75 7.87
CA LEU A 99 1.15 10.54 7.40
C LEU A 99 1.05 9.47 8.50
N ALA A 100 2.11 9.31 9.32
CA ALA A 100 2.11 8.34 10.41
C ALA A 100 1.11 8.70 11.52
N LYS A 101 0.90 10.00 11.77
CA LYS A 101 -0.05 10.49 12.79
C LYS A 101 -1.49 10.59 12.30
N HIS A 102 -1.70 10.66 10.99
CA HIS A 102 -3.01 10.97 10.41
C HIS A 102 -4.06 9.89 10.72
N TYR A 103 -5.19 10.26 11.32
CA TYR A 103 -6.22 9.28 11.72
C TYR A 103 -6.95 8.62 10.55
N ASP A 104 -7.14 9.33 9.43
CA ASP A 104 -7.82 8.80 8.24
C ASP A 104 -6.90 8.07 7.24
N ILE A 105 -5.76 7.55 7.71
CA ILE A 105 -4.87 6.68 6.93
C ILE A 105 -4.88 5.29 7.56
N GLU A 106 -5.35 4.29 6.83
CA GLU A 106 -5.49 2.92 7.32
C GLU A 106 -4.18 2.11 7.22
N GLY A 107 -3.28 2.49 6.30
CA GLY A 107 -1.95 1.89 6.20
C GLY A 107 -0.86 2.85 5.75
N LEU A 108 0.36 2.66 6.23
CA LEU A 108 1.54 3.42 5.84
C LEU A 108 2.68 2.50 5.40
N TRP A 109 3.11 2.65 4.16
CA TRP A 109 4.28 1.97 3.60
C TRP A 109 5.45 2.94 3.55
N TYR A 110 6.59 2.57 4.11
CA TYR A 110 7.75 3.46 4.22
C TYR A 110 9.02 2.73 3.80
N TRP A 111 9.61 3.20 2.70
CA TRP A 111 10.91 2.73 2.20
C TRP A 111 11.97 3.79 2.43
N GLY A 112 12.78 3.58 3.47
CA GLY A 112 13.81 4.52 3.85
C GLY A 112 14.66 3.96 4.99
N THR A 113 15.21 4.84 5.79
CA THR A 113 16.17 4.48 6.85
C THR A 113 15.58 3.62 7.97
N ALA A 114 16.46 2.97 8.75
CA ALA A 114 16.06 2.21 9.93
C ALA A 114 15.42 3.12 10.99
N GLU A 115 16.00 4.30 11.19
CA GLU A 115 15.53 5.31 12.13
C GLU A 115 14.14 5.81 11.75
N GLY A 116 13.92 6.12 10.46
CA GLY A 116 12.60 6.52 9.95
C GLY A 116 11.56 5.40 10.04
N SER A 117 11.98 4.14 9.87
CA SER A 117 11.09 2.99 10.07
C SER A 117 10.61 2.89 11.52
N THR A 118 11.51 3.04 12.49
CA THR A 118 11.17 3.07 13.92
C THR A 118 10.27 4.25 14.27
N LEU A 119 10.53 5.43 13.71
CA LEU A 119 9.71 6.62 13.88
C LEU A 119 8.28 6.37 13.37
N VAL A 120 8.14 5.86 12.14
CA VAL A 120 6.85 5.53 11.52
C VAL A 120 6.03 4.60 12.40
N GLU A 121 6.63 3.51 12.89
CA GLU A 121 5.93 2.55 13.74
C GLU A 121 5.55 3.14 15.10
N THR A 122 6.41 3.98 15.67
CA THR A 122 6.15 4.66 16.95
C THR A 122 4.97 5.63 16.83
N GLU A 123 4.95 6.46 15.80
CA GLU A 123 3.93 7.48 15.60
C GLU A 123 2.59 6.87 15.12
N ALA A 124 2.65 5.81 14.32
CA ALA A 124 1.46 5.07 13.87
C ALA A 124 0.71 4.37 15.01
N ALA A 125 1.39 4.06 16.12
CA ALA A 125 0.82 3.32 17.25
C ALA A 125 -0.43 3.99 17.85
N ALA A 126 -0.50 5.33 17.84
CA ALA A 126 -1.65 6.07 18.37
C ALA A 126 -2.97 5.77 17.63
N THR A 127 -2.87 5.40 16.35
CA THR A 127 -4.02 5.09 15.48
C THR A 127 -4.13 3.59 15.19
N MET A 128 -3.13 2.80 15.58
CA MET A 128 -3.02 1.37 15.26
C MET A 128 -3.12 1.06 13.76
N LYS A 129 -2.75 2.01 12.89
CA LYS A 129 -2.72 1.78 11.44
C LYS A 129 -1.67 0.74 11.07
N ARG A 130 -1.89 0.04 9.97
CA ARG A 130 -0.95 -0.99 9.50
C ARG A 130 0.30 -0.34 8.92
N THR A 131 1.46 -0.65 9.47
CA THR A 131 2.74 -0.21 8.91
C THR A 131 3.40 -1.32 8.09
N TRP A 132 4.11 -0.93 7.04
CA TRP A 132 5.03 -1.80 6.33
C TRP A 132 6.32 -1.03 6.04
N VAL A 133 7.39 -1.40 6.75
CA VAL A 133 8.68 -0.69 6.74
C VAL A 133 9.82 -1.67 6.45
N ASN A 134 10.90 -1.21 5.81
CA ASN A 134 12.03 -2.06 5.41
C ASN A 134 13.25 -1.93 6.34
N TYR A 135 13.25 -1.00 7.29
CA TYR A 135 14.36 -0.74 8.20
C TYR A 135 15.70 -0.47 7.49
N GLY A 136 15.68 0.27 6.38
CA GLY A 136 16.90 0.57 5.59
C GLY A 136 17.50 -0.64 4.89
N ARG A 137 16.80 -1.77 4.83
CA ARG A 137 17.27 -2.95 4.10
C ARG A 137 17.07 -2.76 2.61
N TYR A 138 18.06 -3.22 1.86
CA TYR A 138 17.99 -3.27 0.41
C TYR A 138 16.76 -4.05 -0.06
N HIS A 139 16.09 -3.50 -1.07
CA HIS A 139 14.97 -4.11 -1.75
C HIS A 139 15.29 -4.14 -3.24
N ASP A 140 15.26 -5.32 -3.84
CA ASP A 140 15.49 -5.45 -5.28
C ASP A 140 14.20 -5.16 -6.04
N TRP A 141 14.13 -3.97 -6.64
CA TRP A 141 12.95 -3.52 -7.39
C TRP A 141 12.84 -4.16 -8.78
N GLU A 142 13.92 -4.74 -9.29
CA GLU A 142 13.94 -5.42 -10.59
C GLU A 142 13.62 -6.91 -10.46
N ASP A 143 13.81 -7.49 -9.27
CA ASP A 143 13.37 -8.85 -8.96
C ASP A 143 11.84 -8.92 -8.94
N PRO A 144 11.19 -9.77 -9.77
CA PRO A 144 9.74 -9.84 -9.84
C PRO A 144 9.06 -10.19 -8.51
N VAL A 145 9.71 -11.02 -7.69
CA VAL A 145 9.13 -11.45 -6.40
C VAL A 145 9.14 -10.30 -5.39
N GLN A 146 10.19 -9.50 -5.39
CA GLN A 146 10.31 -8.36 -4.49
C GLN A 146 9.60 -7.11 -5.00
N GLY A 147 9.75 -6.75 -6.27
CA GLY A 147 9.25 -5.51 -6.86
C GLY A 147 7.82 -5.55 -7.43
N GLU A 148 7.25 -6.74 -7.68
CA GLU A 148 5.85 -6.91 -8.15
C GLU A 148 5.11 -8.08 -7.48
N GLY A 149 5.64 -8.61 -6.38
CA GLY A 149 5.15 -9.85 -5.77
C GLY A 149 3.80 -9.76 -5.05
N GLU A 150 3.27 -10.94 -4.69
CA GLU A 150 2.02 -11.10 -3.95
C GLU A 150 2.02 -10.39 -2.59
N VAL A 151 3.20 -10.14 -2.02
CA VAL A 151 3.34 -9.43 -0.75
C VAL A 151 2.69 -8.04 -0.80
N PHE A 152 2.78 -7.31 -1.92
CA PHE A 152 2.12 -6.02 -2.07
C PHE A 152 0.60 -6.16 -2.01
N LEU A 153 0.03 -7.14 -2.71
CA LEU A 153 -1.41 -7.41 -2.71
C LEU A 153 -1.89 -7.78 -1.31
N ARG A 154 -1.14 -8.62 -0.60
CA ARG A 154 -1.43 -9.00 0.79
C ARG A 154 -1.34 -7.81 1.75
N LYS A 155 -0.38 -6.92 1.54
CA LYS A 155 -0.19 -5.70 2.33
C LYS A 155 -1.24 -4.64 2.04
N ALA A 156 -1.82 -4.65 0.83
CA ALA A 156 -2.90 -3.76 0.39
C ALA A 156 -4.32 -4.29 0.70
N THR A 157 -4.45 -5.48 1.29
CA THR A 157 -5.75 -6.08 1.61
C THR A 157 -5.86 -6.50 3.07
N GLU A 158 -7.09 -6.53 3.55
CA GLU A 158 -7.50 -7.20 4.78
C GLU A 158 -8.42 -8.38 4.49
N ILE A 159 -8.53 -9.29 5.47
CA ILE A 159 -9.37 -10.48 5.35
C ILE A 159 -10.60 -10.29 6.23
N LYS A 160 -11.77 -10.19 5.60
CA LYS A 160 -13.06 -10.23 6.27
C LYS A 160 -13.62 -11.65 6.19
N ASN A 161 -13.74 -12.29 7.35
CA ASN A 161 -14.33 -13.61 7.45
C ASN A 161 -15.85 -13.50 7.55
N ILE A 162 -16.56 -14.01 6.54
CA ILE A 162 -18.03 -14.04 6.49
C ILE A 162 -18.48 -15.48 6.73
N TRP A 163 -19.24 -15.68 7.80
CA TRP A 163 -19.75 -16.99 8.19
C TRP A 163 -21.17 -17.14 7.68
N ILE A 164 -21.39 -18.09 6.77
CA ILE A 164 -22.70 -18.32 6.17
C ILE A 164 -23.19 -19.74 6.44
N PRO A 165 -24.47 -19.94 6.79
CA PRO A 165 -25.04 -21.28 6.83
C PRO A 165 -24.80 -21.99 5.51
N TYR A 166 -24.34 -23.24 5.58
CA TYR A 166 -24.07 -24.04 4.41
C TYR A 166 -24.57 -25.45 4.67
N GLY A 167 -25.49 -25.89 3.81
CA GLY A 167 -26.11 -27.20 3.90
C GLY A 167 -25.42 -28.18 2.97
N GLU A 168 -24.31 -28.75 3.42
CA GLU A 168 -24.00 -30.14 3.08
C GLU A 168 -24.77 -31.09 4.02
#